data_AF-A0A9E5NDL1-F1
#
_entry.id   AF-A0A9E5NDL1-F1
#
_cell.length_a   1.000
_cell.length_b   1.000
_cell.length_c   1.000
_cell.angle_alpha   90.00
_cell.angle_beta   90.00
_cell.angle_gamma   90.00
#
_symmetry.space_group_name_H-M   'P 1'
#
loop_
_entity.id
_entity.type
_entity.pdbx_description
1 polymer ?
#
loop_
_entity_poly.entity_id
_entity_poly.type
_entity_poly.pdbx_seq_one_letter_code
_entity_poly.pdbx_strand_id
1 'polypeptide(L)'
;VLCASASGVSQITGTRRLRGKESDRVSAMREGLAAMGVRTRENGEALLVEGRRASGAVIDPKNDHRVAMAFAVLALAARGESVIWNAECVSKSFPSFWNSVKSVGVNVEVMT
;
A
#
# COMPACT_ATOMS: atom_id res chain seq x y z
N VAL A 1 4.74 3.69 -0.60
CA VAL A 1 5.44 2.52 -0.02
C VAL A 1 6.94 2.74 0.12
N LEU A 2 7.72 3.01 -0.95
CA LEU A 2 9.16 3.29 -0.81
C LEU A 2 9.44 4.45 0.16
N CYS A 3 8.72 5.56 0.04
CA CYS A 3 8.83 6.70 0.97
C CYS A 3 8.58 6.33 2.43
N ALA A 4 7.74 5.32 2.69
CA ALA A 4 7.48 4.85 4.05
C ALA A 4 8.70 4.13 4.65
N SER A 5 9.54 3.52 3.82
CA SER A 5 10.75 2.81 4.24
C SER A 5 12.02 3.67 4.17
N ALA A 6 11.93 4.89 3.63
CA ALA A 6 13.06 5.81 3.53
C ALA A 6 13.37 6.48 4.89
N SER A 7 14.52 7.13 5.01
CA SER A 7 14.81 8.01 6.15
C SER A 7 14.26 9.42 5.91
N GLY A 8 13.69 10.05 6.94
CA GLY A 8 13.18 11.43 6.88
C GLY A 8 11.79 11.56 6.25
N VAL A 9 11.49 12.74 5.69
CA VAL A 9 10.19 13.05 5.09
C VAL A 9 10.30 13.15 3.58
N SER A 10 9.53 12.33 2.88
CA SER A 10 9.34 12.45 1.43
C SER A 10 8.11 13.30 1.13
N GLN A 11 8.19 14.17 0.12
CA GLN A 11 7.05 14.94 -0.37
C GLN A 11 6.73 14.54 -1.82
N ILE A 12 5.50 14.08 -2.05
CA ILE A 12 4.99 13.75 -3.37
C ILE A 12 4.00 14.85 -3.77
N THR A 13 4.31 15.65 -4.79
CA THR A 13 3.45 16.75 -5.27
C THR A 13 2.58 16.34 -6.46
N GLY A 14 1.55 17.14 -6.78
CA GLY A 14 0.66 16.89 -7.92
C GLY A 14 -0.30 15.72 -7.71
N THR A 15 -0.71 15.47 -6.47
CA THR A 15 -1.52 14.29 -6.10
C THR A 15 -3.00 14.41 -6.50
N ARG A 16 -3.48 15.60 -6.92
CA ARG A 16 -4.91 15.83 -7.25
C ARG A 16 -5.48 14.77 -8.19
N ARG A 17 -4.78 14.45 -9.28
CA ARG A 17 -5.24 13.49 -10.30
C ARG A 17 -5.39 12.05 -9.79
N LEU A 18 -4.79 11.74 -8.64
CA LEU A 18 -4.84 10.40 -8.05
C LEU A 18 -6.18 10.12 -7.36
N ARG A 19 -6.92 11.18 -7.01
CA ARG A 19 -8.22 11.07 -6.32
C ARG A 19 -9.35 10.58 -7.22
N GLY A 20 -9.25 10.80 -8.53
CA GLY A 20 -10.23 10.37 -9.54
C GLY A 20 -9.83 9.08 -10.28
N LYS A 21 -9.08 8.18 -9.62
CA LYS A 21 -8.71 6.88 -10.19
C LYS A 21 -9.73 5.83 -9.78
N GLU A 22 -9.35 4.55 -9.83
CA GLU A 22 -10.22 3.43 -9.44
C GLU A 22 -10.71 3.53 -7.99
N SER A 23 -9.90 4.19 -7.17
CA SER A 23 -10.25 4.71 -5.85
C SER A 23 -9.71 6.13 -5.70
N ASP A 24 -10.08 6.82 -4.61
CA ASP A 24 -9.26 7.91 -4.12
C ASP A 24 -7.95 7.35 -3.55
N ARG A 25 -6.95 7.23 -4.43
CA ARG A 25 -5.65 6.64 -4.07
C ARG A 25 -4.90 7.43 -3.01
N VAL A 26 -5.15 8.74 -2.89
CA VAL A 26 -4.50 9.53 -1.84
C VAL A 26 -5.07 9.08 -0.49
N SER A 27 -6.39 9.03 -0.39
CA SER A 27 -7.08 8.59 0.83
C SER A 27 -6.75 7.14 1.17
N ALA A 28 -6.82 6.22 0.21
CA ALA A 28 -6.51 4.80 0.43
C ALA A 28 -5.06 4.57 0.88
N MET A 29 -4.09 5.28 0.28
CA MET A 29 -2.68 5.19 0.71
C MET A 29 -2.48 5.77 2.12
N ARG A 30 -3.15 6.88 2.46
CA ARG A 30 -3.06 7.49 3.80
C ARG A 30 -3.63 6.57 4.87
N GLU A 31 -4.81 5.99 4.63
CA GLU A 31 -5.47 5.06 5.55
C GLU A 31 -4.62 3.81 5.80
N GLY A 32 -4.17 3.13 4.74
CA GLY A 32 -3.35 1.93 4.91
C GLY A 32 -1.97 2.22 5.51
N LEU A 33 -1.33 3.33 5.15
CA LEU A 33 -0.06 3.74 5.79
C LEU A 33 -0.26 4.04 7.27
N ALA A 34 -1.34 4.73 7.64
CA ALA A 34 -1.67 5.00 9.04
C ALA A 34 -1.93 3.71 9.83
N ALA A 35 -2.65 2.75 9.26
CA ALA A 35 -2.89 1.43 9.87
C ALA A 35 -1.57 0.68 10.15
N MET A 36 -0.58 0.81 9.25
CA MET A 36 0.77 0.27 9.44
C MET A 36 1.69 1.15 10.32
N GLY A 37 1.15 2.21 10.95
CA GLY A 37 1.87 3.12 11.84
C GLY A 37 2.72 4.18 11.15
N VAL A 38 2.67 4.31 9.82
CA VAL A 38 3.41 5.29 9.04
C VAL A 38 2.65 6.63 9.01
N ARG A 39 3.33 7.71 9.40
CA ARG A 39 2.69 9.03 9.46
C ARG A 39 2.66 9.67 8.08
N THR A 40 1.50 10.21 7.73
CA THR A 40 1.31 10.99 6.51
C THR A 40 0.59 12.30 6.81
N ARG A 41 0.88 13.33 6.01
CA ARG A 41 0.19 14.64 6.07
C ARG A 41 -0.07 15.13 4.65
N GLU A 42 -1.17 15.84 4.47
CA GLU A 42 -1.42 16.56 3.23
C GLU A 42 -1.04 18.03 3.38
N ASN A 43 -0.47 18.59 2.32
CA ASN A 43 -0.21 20.02 2.20
C ASN A 43 -0.58 20.46 0.78
N GLY A 44 -1.80 21.00 0.62
CA GLY A 44 -2.36 21.29 -0.70
C GLY A 44 -2.43 20.01 -1.56
N GLU A 45 -1.76 20.03 -2.71
CA GLU A 45 -1.66 18.87 -3.62
C GLU A 45 -0.43 17.99 -3.37
N ALA A 46 0.13 18.07 -2.17
CA ALA A 46 1.25 17.24 -1.76
C ALA A 46 0.85 16.25 -0.68
N LEU A 47 1.35 15.02 -0.81
CA LEU A 47 1.36 14.02 0.25
C LEU A 47 2.77 13.94 0.83
N LEU A 48 2.89 14.27 2.11
CA LEU A 48 4.10 14.09 2.90
C LEU A 48 4.02 12.72 3.59
N VAL A 49 5.09 11.94 3.47
CA VAL A 49 5.24 10.62 4.09
C VAL A 49 6.49 10.64 4.94
N GLU A 50 6.32 10.45 6.25
CA GLU A 50 7.44 10.33 7.18
C GLU A 50 7.86 8.88 7.27
N GLY A 51 9.07 8.61 6.76
CA GLY A 51 9.61 7.28 6.67
C GLY A 51 9.95 6.70 8.04
N ARG A 52 9.46 5.48 8.28
CA ARG A 52 9.67 4.70 9.49
C ARG A 52 9.35 3.24 9.22
N ARG A 53 9.93 2.34 10.01
CA ARG A 53 9.60 0.91 9.90
C ARG A 53 8.10 0.70 10.18
N ALA A 54 7.42 0.12 9.20
CA ALA A 54 6.01 -0.20 9.26
C ALA A 54 5.74 -1.40 10.18
N SER A 55 4.51 -1.50 10.69
CA SER A 55 3.99 -2.66 11.41
C SER A 55 2.94 -3.38 10.57
N GLY A 56 2.74 -4.66 10.85
CA GLY A 56 1.68 -5.47 10.28
C GLY A 56 0.31 -4.89 10.59
N ALA A 57 -0.61 -4.96 9.62
CA ALA A 57 -1.95 -4.39 9.74
C ALA A 57 -2.94 -5.05 8.78
N VAL A 58 -4.23 -4.82 9.02
CA VAL A 58 -5.30 -5.12 8.07
C VAL A 58 -5.47 -3.93 7.12
N ILE A 59 -5.43 -4.19 5.82
CA ILE A 59 -5.48 -3.19 4.76
C ILE A 59 -6.69 -3.44 3.87
N ASP A 60 -7.53 -2.43 3.72
CA ASP A 60 -8.56 -2.37 2.69
C ASP A 60 -8.04 -1.57 1.48
N PRO A 61 -7.80 -2.21 0.32
CA PRO A 61 -7.29 -1.52 -0.85
C PRO A 61 -8.36 -0.71 -1.61
N LYS A 62 -9.60 -0.66 -1.11
CA LYS A 62 -10.74 0.03 -1.76
C LYS A 62 -10.99 -0.46 -3.18
N ASN A 63 -10.84 -1.78 -3.38
CA ASN A 63 -10.95 -2.47 -4.67
C ASN A 63 -9.98 -1.94 -5.75
N ASP A 64 -8.88 -1.28 -5.35
CA ASP A 64 -7.86 -0.76 -6.26
C ASP A 64 -6.66 -1.71 -6.33
N HIS A 65 -6.49 -2.35 -7.48
CA HIS A 65 -5.44 -3.33 -7.72
C HIS A 65 -4.03 -2.80 -7.40
N ARG A 66 -3.76 -1.52 -7.66
CA ARG A 66 -2.43 -0.94 -7.40
C ARG A 66 -2.20 -0.68 -5.92
N VAL A 67 -3.25 -0.33 -5.19
CA VAL A 67 -3.17 -0.15 -3.74
C VAL A 67 -2.93 -1.50 -3.06
N ALA A 68 -3.65 -2.55 -3.46
CA ALA A 68 -3.44 -3.91 -2.98
C ALA A 68 -1.99 -4.39 -3.22
N MET A 69 -1.52 -4.31 -4.47
CA MET A 69 -0.14 -4.69 -4.82
C MET A 69 0.91 -3.85 -4.07
N ALA A 70 0.67 -2.54 -3.90
CA ALA A 70 1.60 -1.68 -3.17
C ALA A 70 1.72 -2.11 -1.70
N PHE A 71 0.61 -2.34 -1.01
CA PHE A 71 0.65 -2.76 0.39
C PHE A 71 1.18 -4.18 0.57
N ALA A 72 1.00 -5.08 -0.41
CA ALA A 72 1.66 -6.38 -0.41
C ALA A 72 3.19 -6.23 -0.37
N VAL A 73 3.75 -5.29 -1.15
CA VAL A 73 5.19 -5.00 -1.14
C VAL A 73 5.63 -4.36 0.18
N LEU A 74 4.85 -3.42 0.75
CA LEU A 74 5.21 -2.79 2.03
C LEU A 74 5.16 -3.78 3.20
N ALA A 75 4.25 -4.74 3.18
CA ALA A 75 4.14 -5.78 4.20
C ALA A 75 5.45 -6.59 4.35
N LEU A 76 6.18 -6.81 3.26
CA LEU A 76 7.49 -7.50 3.29
C LEU A 76 8.54 -6.78 4.14
N ALA A 77 8.43 -5.46 4.28
CA ALA A 77 9.34 -4.64 5.10
C ALA A 77 8.80 -4.37 6.52
N ALA A 78 7.55 -4.77 6.79
CA ALA A 78 6.87 -4.49 8.05
C ALA A 78 7.31 -5.44 9.18
N ARG A 79 7.04 -5.07 10.43
CA ARG A 79 7.13 -5.98 11.57
C ARG A 79 5.78 -6.66 11.79
N GLY A 80 5.75 -7.99 11.76
CA GLY A 80 4.53 -8.76 11.97
C GLY A 80 3.77 -9.01 10.68
N GLU A 81 2.60 -9.64 10.82
CA GLU A 81 1.77 -10.08 9.70
C GLU A 81 0.83 -8.97 9.21
N SER A 82 0.61 -8.91 7.90
CA SER A 82 -0.37 -8.01 7.28
C SER A 82 -1.41 -8.81 6.53
N VAL A 83 -2.66 -8.36 6.59
CA VAL A 83 -3.79 -8.93 5.84
C VAL A 83 -4.26 -7.88 4.84
N ILE A 84 -4.45 -8.28 3.58
CA ILE A 84 -4.97 -7.40 2.52
C ILE A 84 -6.32 -7.95 2.08
N TRP A 85 -7.37 -7.15 2.24
CA TRP A 85 -8.72 -7.51 1.80
C TRP A 85 -8.87 -7.49 0.29
N ASN A 86 -9.85 -8.23 -0.22
CA ASN A 86 -10.22 -8.30 -1.63
C ASN A 86 -9.01 -8.59 -2.53
N ALA A 87 -8.27 -9.64 -2.20
CA ALA A 87 -7.03 -10.02 -2.88
C ALA A 87 -7.24 -10.27 -4.40
N GLU A 88 -8.44 -10.63 -4.81
CA GLU A 88 -8.85 -10.83 -6.20
C GLU A 88 -8.79 -9.56 -7.06
N CYS A 89 -8.84 -8.35 -6.47
CA CYS A 89 -8.83 -7.10 -7.23
C CYS A 89 -7.57 -6.93 -8.09
N VAL A 90 -6.44 -7.54 -7.69
CA VAL A 90 -5.17 -7.50 -8.43
C VAL A 90 -5.29 -8.10 -9.84
N SER A 91 -6.25 -9.01 -10.04
CA SER A 91 -6.46 -9.69 -11.32
C SER A 91 -6.82 -8.77 -12.47
N LYS A 92 -7.33 -7.56 -12.17
CA LYS A 92 -7.65 -6.54 -13.16
C LYS A 92 -6.45 -6.13 -14.02
N SER A 93 -5.25 -6.13 -13.45
CA SER A 93 -4.01 -5.78 -14.16
C SER A 93 -2.93 -6.85 -14.13
N PHE A 94 -2.94 -7.71 -13.11
CA PHE A 94 -1.92 -8.74 -12.92
C PHE A 94 -2.52 -10.02 -12.32
N PRO A 95 -3.24 -10.84 -13.13
CA PRO A 95 -3.89 -12.08 -12.69
C PRO A 95 -2.99 -13.05 -11.92
N SER A 96 -1.72 -13.15 -12.29
CA SER A 96 -0.75 -14.04 -11.65
C SER A 96 0.06 -13.41 -10.53
N PHE A 97 -0.33 -12.23 -10.02
CA PHE A 97 0.42 -11.48 -9.01
C PHE A 97 0.78 -12.32 -7.78
N TRP A 98 -0.20 -12.94 -7.12
CA TRP A 98 0.04 -13.72 -5.91
C TRP A 98 0.92 -14.96 -6.15
N ASN A 99 0.76 -15.61 -7.31
CA ASN A 99 1.64 -16.72 -7.71
C ASN A 99 3.07 -16.24 -7.95
N SER A 100 3.24 -15.05 -8.53
CA SER A 100 4.56 -14.44 -8.76
C SER A 100 5.22 -13.99 -7.46
N VAL A 101 4.44 -13.50 -6.50
CA VAL A 101 4.94 -13.19 -5.15
C VAL A 101 5.42 -14.46 -4.44
N LYS A 102 4.64 -15.56 -4.51
CA LYS A 102 5.05 -16.87 -3.98
C LYS A 102 6.33 -17.39 -4.65
N SER A 103 6.46 -17.25 -5.98
CA SER A 103 7.60 -17.80 -6.72
C SER A 103 8.94 -17.15 -6.38
N VAL A 104 8.93 -15.91 -5.84
CA VAL A 104 10.13 -15.24 -5.34
C VAL A 104 10.41 -15.49 -3.85
N GLY A 105 9.72 -16.47 -3.24
CA GLY A 105 10.00 -16.95 -1.88
C GLY A 105 9.25 -16.21 -0.77
N VAL A 106 8.25 -15.39 -1.10
CA VAL A 106 7.41 -14.73 -0.09
C VAL A 106 6.39 -15.71 0.48
N ASN A 107 6.29 -15.77 1.80
CA ASN A 107 5.20 -16.46 2.47
C ASN A 107 3.91 -15.63 2.36
N VAL A 108 2.98 -16.07 1.50
CA VAL A 108 1.68 -15.45 1.33
C VAL A 108 0.60 -16.52 1.21
N GLU A 109 -0.48 -16.35 1.96
CA GLU A 109 -1.66 -17.20 1.89
C GLU A 109 -2.82 -16.38 1.33
N VAL A 110 -3.51 -16.92 0.31
CA VAL A 110 -4.71 -16.30 -0.26
C VAL A 110 -5.89 -17.08 0.29
N MET A 111 -6.66 -16.44 1.17
CA MET A 111 -7.85 -17.02 1.78
C MET A 111 -9.07 -16.56 0.97
N THR A 112 -9.95 -17.51 0.64
CA THR A 112 -11.23 -17.29 -0.05
C THR A 112 -12.39 -17.36 0.92
#